data_AF-A0A0U5JJW6-F1
#
_entry.id   AF-A0A0U5JJW6-F1
#
_cell.length_a   1.000
_cell.length_b   1.000
_cell.length_c   1.000
_cell.angle_alpha   90.00
_cell.angle_beta   90.00
_cell.angle_gamma   90.00
#
_symmetry.space_group_name_H-M   'P 1'
#
loop_
_entity.id
_entity.type
_entity.pdbx_description
1 polymer ?
#
loop_
_entity_poly.entity_id
_entity_poly.type
_entity_poly.pdbx_seq_one_letter_code
_entity_poly.pdbx_strand_id
1 'polypeptide(L)'
;MQVLQLGAENWADKYQLPSEIKWNYNQYPLKKIKQFDLIIITPGTKLADHLWRKLQWQVDPYRVLYDPLAEKELSPVGQHFLICQEARQIVEDPQELINQLPVRYFPGQSGMRIPPTNILLNSVDSTLLDGGHLCVTVNSDRWVKIGNYRQQIYIDPNRLLKFNLEYNRKANVKVRLRFFIQEGGGDGNLANNYLLDFSENNEEQLLPLKPADMRRFTSASIEVMGKGQVTIGMLHSRWSRAGKGEFLPGGRRLIDPATGADIAYYFNPGDLRPPLHVYFSGARKLEGFEAYPLFRRNHTPTLLFTDPRLAVGQFYTGEAIESQIKATIIETLDKLGFNRQQLVMNGISMGTYPAIKLGAQLSAYAINVAKPTLNLGRVAMRARLQRPDEFDTIFDIDRQLVSELTTTQLTQLDTDFWKLMDQNNLTNTRFYVGYMANDDYDDLAVPRMKANKAIQQVPLFVNKGFPGRHNDDPSVVYWFVSRLAEINQAFGRGD
;
A
#
# COMPACT_ATOMS: atom_id res chain seq x y z
N MET A 1 -19.73 13.28 4.56
CA MET A 1 -18.40 13.91 4.47
C MET A 1 -18.41 15.23 5.23
N GLN A 2 -17.53 15.43 6.20
CA GLN A 2 -17.36 16.68 6.96
C GLN A 2 -16.31 17.56 6.27
N VAL A 3 -16.75 18.67 5.67
CA VAL A 3 -15.86 19.64 5.00
C VAL A 3 -15.79 20.90 5.85
N LEU A 4 -14.56 21.40 6.07
CA LEU A 4 -14.32 22.72 6.66
C LEU A 4 -13.81 23.66 5.57
N GLN A 5 -14.50 24.78 5.37
CA GLN A 5 -14.01 25.88 4.56
C GLN A 5 -13.53 27.02 5.47
N LEU A 6 -12.34 27.54 5.19
CA LEU A 6 -11.80 28.75 5.80
C LEU A 6 -11.61 29.82 4.71
N GLY A 7 -12.09 31.03 4.91
CA GLY A 7 -11.99 32.12 3.91
C GLY A 7 -12.95 33.28 4.12
N ALA A 8 -12.97 34.27 3.24
CA ALA A 8 -13.85 35.45 3.32
C ALA A 8 -15.27 35.21 2.78
N GLU A 9 -15.44 34.29 1.83
CA GLU A 9 -16.73 33.99 1.20
C GLU A 9 -17.13 32.53 1.44
N ASN A 10 -18.38 32.31 1.81
CA ASN A 10 -18.94 30.98 1.98
C ASN A 10 -19.33 30.38 0.63
N TRP A 11 -18.68 29.29 0.22
CA TRP A 11 -19.00 28.60 -1.03
C TRP A 11 -20.38 27.94 -1.00
N ALA A 12 -20.90 27.58 0.18
CA ALA A 12 -22.24 27.02 0.31
C ALA A 12 -23.35 28.00 -0.11
N ASP A 13 -23.08 29.31 -0.10
CA ASP A 13 -24.04 30.35 -0.53
C ASP A 13 -24.00 30.59 -2.05
N LYS A 14 -22.95 30.09 -2.73
CA LYS A 14 -22.70 30.33 -4.16
C LYS A 14 -22.84 29.07 -5.03
N TYR A 15 -22.60 27.90 -4.46
CA TYR A 15 -22.51 26.63 -5.18
C TYR A 15 -23.47 25.60 -4.62
N GLN A 16 -23.85 24.66 -5.47
CA GLN A 16 -24.69 23.52 -5.08
C GLN A 16 -23.84 22.48 -4.36
N LEU A 17 -24.27 22.11 -3.15
CA LEU A 17 -23.60 21.09 -2.34
C LEU A 17 -24.27 19.72 -2.53
N PRO A 18 -23.48 18.66 -2.84
CA PRO A 18 -23.95 17.28 -2.73
C PRO A 18 -24.53 16.96 -1.36
N SER A 19 -25.57 16.13 -1.34
CA SER A 19 -26.36 15.83 -0.14
C SER A 19 -25.55 15.15 0.98
N GLU A 20 -24.45 14.49 0.60
CA GLU A 20 -23.58 13.73 1.50
C GLU A 20 -22.54 14.63 2.20
N ILE A 21 -22.43 15.91 1.80
CA ILE A 21 -21.48 16.86 2.35
C ILE A 21 -22.13 17.71 3.44
N LYS A 22 -21.51 17.69 4.62
CA LYS A 22 -21.77 18.62 5.71
C LYS A 22 -20.72 19.72 5.65
N TRP A 23 -21.15 20.92 5.26
CA TRP A 23 -20.28 22.08 5.07
C TRP A 23 -20.20 22.93 6.33
N ASN A 24 -18.99 23.14 6.84
CA ASN A 24 -18.71 23.99 8.00
C ASN A 24 -17.88 25.18 7.51
N TYR A 25 -18.40 26.41 7.61
CA TYR A 25 -17.71 27.61 7.11
C TYR A 25 -17.21 28.47 8.28
N ASN A 26 -15.88 28.69 8.38
CA ASN A 26 -15.23 29.49 9.43
C ASN A 26 -15.60 29.14 10.88
N GLN A 27 -16.12 27.93 11.12
CA GLN A 27 -16.63 27.51 12.43
C GLN A 27 -15.57 26.84 13.31
N TYR A 28 -14.31 26.81 12.89
CA TYR A 28 -13.23 26.18 13.65
C TYR A 28 -12.83 27.04 14.87
N PRO A 29 -12.67 26.46 16.08
CA PRO A 29 -12.71 25.04 16.41
C PRO A 29 -14.12 24.49 16.72
N LEU A 30 -14.40 23.26 16.26
CA LEU A 30 -15.66 22.55 16.52
C LEU A 30 -15.46 21.40 17.52
N LYS A 31 -15.94 21.57 18.77
CA LYS A 31 -15.76 20.57 19.86
C LYS A 31 -16.30 19.16 19.53
N LYS A 32 -17.36 19.06 18.71
CA LYS A 32 -18.00 17.77 18.36
C LYS A 32 -17.32 17.06 17.19
N ILE A 33 -16.43 17.73 16.45
CA ILE A 33 -15.74 17.15 15.29
C ILE A 33 -14.34 16.75 15.70
N LYS A 34 -14.10 15.43 15.74
CA LYS A 34 -12.76 14.89 16.02
C LYS A 34 -11.84 14.99 14.80
N GLN A 35 -12.39 14.80 13.61
CA GLN A 35 -11.66 14.82 12.34
C GLN A 35 -12.56 15.34 11.21
N PHE A 36 -11.99 16.14 10.33
CA PHE A 36 -12.57 16.57 9.06
C PHE A 36 -12.13 15.63 7.94
N ASP A 37 -13.05 15.37 7.00
CA ASP A 37 -12.75 14.58 5.80
C ASP A 37 -11.98 15.40 4.76
N LEU A 38 -12.15 16.74 4.77
CA LEU A 38 -11.46 17.67 3.88
C LEU A 38 -11.47 19.09 4.47
N ILE A 39 -10.43 19.86 4.17
CA ILE A 39 -10.36 21.29 4.44
C ILE A 39 -10.14 22.03 3.11
N ILE A 40 -10.84 23.15 2.94
CA ILE A 40 -10.68 24.07 1.81
C ILE A 40 -10.27 25.43 2.37
N ILE A 41 -9.17 25.99 1.89
CA ILE A 41 -8.65 27.30 2.28
C ILE A 41 -8.78 28.24 1.08
N THR A 42 -9.56 29.30 1.23
CA THR A 42 -9.81 30.32 0.21
C THR A 42 -9.32 31.70 0.70
N PRO A 43 -9.24 32.71 -0.19
CA PRO A 43 -8.72 34.03 0.18
C PRO A 43 -9.47 34.66 1.36
N GLY A 44 -8.77 35.48 2.13
CA GLY A 44 -9.26 36.12 3.35
C GLY A 44 -9.41 35.18 4.55
N THR A 45 -8.74 34.03 4.54
CA THR A 45 -8.69 33.12 5.70
C THR A 45 -8.09 33.81 6.91
N LYS A 46 -8.84 33.86 8.02
CA LYS A 46 -8.38 34.37 9.31
C LYS A 46 -8.46 33.28 10.36
N LEU A 47 -7.32 32.71 10.72
CA LEU A 47 -7.22 31.71 11.78
C LEU A 47 -6.01 32.02 12.68
N ALA A 48 -6.21 32.01 13.99
CA ALA A 48 -5.13 32.24 14.94
C ALA A 48 -4.06 31.13 14.88
N ASP A 49 -2.79 31.48 15.04
CA ASP A 49 -1.67 30.55 14.85
C ASP A 49 -1.75 29.26 15.68
N HIS A 50 -2.21 29.35 16.93
CA HIS A 50 -2.35 28.18 17.80
C HIS A 50 -3.44 27.20 17.32
N LEU A 51 -4.38 27.64 16.48
CA LEU A 51 -5.46 26.82 15.92
C LEU A 51 -4.98 26.02 14.70
N TRP A 52 -4.06 26.53 13.89
CA TRP A 52 -3.43 25.77 12.79
C TRP A 52 -2.77 24.48 13.29
N ARG A 53 -2.04 24.58 14.41
CA ARG A 53 -1.38 23.43 15.05
C ARG A 53 -2.36 22.36 15.52
N LYS A 54 -3.53 22.76 16.02
CA LYS A 54 -4.60 21.83 16.42
C LYS A 54 -5.27 21.20 15.19
N LEU A 55 -5.56 22.03 14.18
CA LEU A 55 -6.20 21.62 12.95
C LEU A 55 -5.37 20.59 12.19
N GLN A 56 -4.03 20.68 12.26
CA GLN A 56 -3.12 19.71 11.66
C GLN A 56 -3.48 18.27 12.00
N TRP A 57 -3.89 18.00 13.24
CA TRP A 57 -4.17 16.65 13.74
C TRP A 57 -5.65 16.26 13.62
N GLN A 58 -6.48 17.12 13.03
CA GLN A 58 -7.90 16.88 12.78
C GLN A 58 -8.20 16.70 11.29
N VAL A 59 -7.18 16.56 10.45
CA VAL A 59 -7.31 16.22 9.03
C VAL A 59 -6.12 15.34 8.65
N ASP A 60 -6.29 14.42 7.70
CA ASP A 60 -5.14 13.65 7.17
C ASP A 60 -4.44 14.42 6.05
N PRO A 61 -3.13 14.18 5.82
CA PRO A 61 -2.42 14.74 4.67
C PRO A 61 -3.13 14.44 3.34
N TYR A 62 -2.91 15.31 2.36
CA TYR A 62 -3.53 15.37 1.05
C TYR A 62 -5.04 15.62 1.03
N ARG A 63 -5.65 15.96 2.19
CA ARG A 63 -7.06 16.36 2.32
C ARG A 63 -7.24 17.85 2.60
N VAL A 64 -6.19 18.64 2.39
CA VAL A 64 -6.26 20.10 2.43
C VAL A 64 -6.12 20.61 1.01
N LEU A 65 -7.12 21.36 0.56
CA LEU A 65 -7.12 22.05 -0.71
C LEU A 65 -7.00 23.54 -0.45
N TYR A 66 -6.23 24.26 -1.26
CA TYR A 66 -6.07 25.70 -1.08
C TYR A 66 -6.09 26.46 -2.40
N ASP A 67 -6.66 27.65 -2.37
CA ASP A 67 -6.55 28.63 -3.44
C ASP A 67 -5.14 29.22 -3.46
N PRO A 68 -4.44 29.29 -4.61
CA PRO A 68 -3.08 29.85 -4.70
C PRO A 68 -2.95 31.30 -4.20
N LEU A 69 -4.02 32.11 -4.26
CA LEU A 69 -4.02 33.46 -3.69
C LEU A 69 -4.08 33.42 -2.17
N ALA A 70 -4.82 32.46 -1.60
CA ALA A 70 -4.94 32.31 -0.15
C ALA A 70 -3.59 31.96 0.50
N GLU A 71 -2.77 31.12 -0.15
CA GLU A 71 -1.44 30.72 0.36
C GLU A 71 -0.56 31.93 0.71
N LYS A 72 -0.58 32.97 -0.13
CA LYS A 72 0.23 34.19 0.04
C LYS A 72 -0.24 35.05 1.22
N GLU A 73 -1.49 34.90 1.63
CA GLU A 73 -2.11 35.67 2.73
C GLU A 73 -1.96 34.96 4.08
N LEU A 74 -1.63 33.66 4.09
CA LEU A 74 -1.47 32.88 5.32
C LEU A 74 -0.26 33.36 6.13
N SER A 75 -0.39 33.31 7.45
CA SER A 75 0.74 33.46 8.36
C SER A 75 1.79 32.37 8.09
N PRO A 76 3.06 32.54 8.53
CA PRO A 76 4.06 31.49 8.43
C PRO A 76 3.62 30.15 9.04
N VAL A 77 2.78 30.19 10.09
CA VAL A 77 2.22 28.97 10.71
C VAL A 77 1.16 28.32 9.81
N GLY A 78 0.33 29.11 9.13
CA GLY A 78 -0.61 28.61 8.12
C GLY A 78 0.10 28.01 6.91
N GLN A 79 1.16 28.65 6.41
CA GLN A 79 2.00 28.08 5.34
C GLN A 79 2.66 26.77 5.77
N HIS A 80 3.19 26.71 6.99
CA HIS A 80 3.74 25.47 7.54
C HIS A 80 2.68 24.36 7.65
N PHE A 81 1.44 24.69 8.02
CA PHE A 81 0.33 23.74 8.00
C PHE A 81 0.09 23.16 6.59
N LEU A 82 0.12 23.98 5.53
CA LEU A 82 -0.02 23.48 4.16
C LEU A 82 1.06 22.43 3.81
N ILE A 83 2.31 22.67 4.22
CA ILE A 83 3.43 21.76 3.99
C ILE A 83 3.21 20.44 4.76
N CYS A 84 2.91 20.51 6.05
CA CYS A 84 2.64 19.32 6.89
C CYS A 84 1.46 18.48 6.40
N GLN A 85 0.57 19.08 5.61
CA GLN A 85 -0.61 18.42 5.06
C GLN A 85 -0.43 17.99 3.61
N GLU A 86 0.71 18.22 2.97
CA GLU A 86 0.86 18.02 1.51
C GLU A 86 -0.33 18.60 0.74
N ALA A 87 -0.70 19.82 1.12
CA ALA A 87 -1.91 20.45 0.62
C ALA A 87 -1.85 20.60 -0.91
N ARG A 88 -3.02 20.53 -1.56
CA ARG A 88 -3.13 20.59 -3.02
C ARG A 88 -3.74 21.90 -3.46
N GLN A 89 -3.12 22.54 -4.45
CA GLN A 89 -3.68 23.71 -5.09
C GLN A 89 -5.00 23.34 -5.77
N ILE A 90 -5.98 24.22 -5.60
CA ILE A 90 -7.24 24.17 -6.34
C ILE A 90 -6.96 24.70 -7.74
N VAL A 91 -7.18 23.84 -8.73
CA VAL A 91 -6.99 24.16 -10.17
C VAL A 91 -8.29 24.00 -10.96
N GLU A 92 -9.32 23.45 -10.34
CA GLU A 92 -10.62 23.18 -10.92
C GLU A 92 -11.61 24.30 -10.53
N ASP A 93 -12.64 24.51 -11.34
CA ASP A 93 -13.74 25.40 -10.96
C ASP A 93 -14.37 24.92 -9.63
N PRO A 94 -14.75 25.82 -8.71
CA PRO A 94 -15.29 25.41 -7.42
C PRO A 94 -16.50 24.47 -7.49
N GLN A 95 -17.43 24.66 -8.44
CA GLN A 95 -18.59 23.79 -8.57
C GLN A 95 -18.18 22.39 -9.05
N GLU A 96 -17.24 22.31 -10.00
CA GLU A 96 -16.68 21.04 -10.46
C GLU A 96 -15.95 20.32 -9.32
N LEU A 97 -15.13 21.04 -8.56
CA LEU A 97 -14.41 20.49 -7.42
C LEU A 97 -15.38 19.93 -6.38
N ILE A 98 -16.37 20.72 -5.96
CA ILE A 98 -17.39 20.35 -4.95
C ILE A 98 -18.09 19.05 -5.34
N ASN A 99 -18.52 18.93 -6.60
CA ASN A 99 -19.20 17.74 -7.12
C ASN A 99 -18.34 16.47 -7.05
N GLN A 100 -17.01 16.61 -7.11
CA GLN A 100 -16.09 15.49 -7.14
C GLN A 100 -15.55 15.10 -5.75
N LEU A 101 -15.76 15.93 -4.71
CA LEU A 101 -15.26 15.66 -3.37
C LEU A 101 -15.67 14.30 -2.80
N PRO A 102 -16.96 13.87 -2.90
CA PRO A 102 -17.40 12.59 -2.33
C PRO A 102 -16.71 11.38 -2.96
N VAL A 103 -16.31 11.51 -4.24
CA VAL A 103 -15.68 10.44 -5.02
C VAL A 103 -14.16 10.43 -4.83
N ARG A 104 -13.53 11.61 -4.69
CA ARG A 104 -12.07 11.73 -4.60
C ARG A 104 -11.55 11.56 -3.17
N TYR A 105 -12.28 12.07 -2.18
CA TYR A 105 -11.81 12.23 -0.80
C TYR A 105 -12.66 11.48 0.22
N PHE A 106 -13.32 10.39 -0.15
CA PHE A 106 -14.02 9.54 0.82
C PHE A 106 -13.07 8.93 1.88
N PRO A 107 -13.56 8.68 3.12
CA PRO A 107 -12.80 7.94 4.13
C PRO A 107 -12.74 6.44 3.83
N GLY A 108 -11.70 5.78 4.33
CA GLY A 108 -11.49 4.34 4.13
C GLY A 108 -10.77 4.00 2.82
N GLN A 109 -10.55 2.71 2.59
CA GLN A 109 -9.82 2.14 1.46
C GLN A 109 -10.39 0.75 1.17
N SER A 110 -10.31 0.31 -0.08
CA SER A 110 -10.72 -1.05 -0.46
C SER A 110 -9.97 -1.50 -1.72
N GLY A 111 -9.58 -2.76 -1.71
CA GLY A 111 -9.08 -3.46 -2.88
C GLY A 111 -9.23 -4.96 -2.69
N MET A 112 -9.42 -5.63 -3.81
CA MET A 112 -9.59 -7.07 -3.93
C MET A 112 -8.68 -7.58 -5.02
N ARG A 113 -8.05 -8.72 -4.76
CA ARG A 113 -7.26 -9.46 -5.74
C ARG A 113 -7.97 -10.74 -6.13
N ILE A 114 -7.92 -11.07 -7.41
CA ILE A 114 -8.59 -12.22 -8.00
C ILE A 114 -7.52 -13.02 -8.75
N PRO A 115 -7.15 -14.22 -8.27
CA PRO A 115 -6.09 -15.01 -8.89
C PRO A 115 -6.55 -15.63 -10.21
N PRO A 116 -5.62 -15.98 -11.11
CA PRO A 116 -5.97 -16.63 -12.37
C PRO A 116 -6.56 -18.04 -12.17
N THR A 117 -6.33 -18.68 -11.03
CA THR A 117 -7.04 -19.92 -10.63
C THR A 117 -8.56 -19.73 -10.47
N ASN A 118 -9.03 -18.48 -10.38
CA ASN A 118 -10.46 -18.15 -10.40
C ASN A 118 -11.05 -18.10 -11.82
N ILE A 119 -10.25 -18.24 -12.88
CA ILE A 119 -10.73 -18.23 -14.26
C ILE A 119 -11.34 -19.58 -14.62
N LEU A 120 -12.60 -19.57 -15.07
CA LEU A 120 -13.22 -20.65 -15.83
C LEU A 120 -12.69 -20.57 -17.26
N LEU A 121 -11.69 -21.40 -17.55
CA LEU A 121 -11.04 -21.45 -18.85
C LEU A 121 -11.99 -22.01 -19.92
N ASN A 122 -11.96 -21.39 -21.09
CA ASN A 122 -12.46 -21.98 -22.31
C ASN A 122 -11.44 -23.01 -22.84
N SER A 123 -11.73 -23.64 -23.98
CA SER A 123 -10.77 -24.51 -24.67
C SER A 123 -9.61 -23.69 -25.26
N VAL A 124 -8.63 -23.36 -24.42
CA VAL A 124 -7.38 -22.64 -24.77
C VAL A 124 -6.16 -23.43 -24.28
N ASP A 125 -5.09 -23.42 -25.07
CA ASP A 125 -3.82 -24.00 -24.68
C ASP A 125 -3.20 -23.18 -23.54
N SER A 126 -3.14 -23.76 -22.35
CA SER A 126 -2.74 -23.06 -21.13
C SER A 126 -2.12 -24.00 -20.11
N THR A 127 -1.27 -23.44 -19.24
CA THR A 127 -0.59 -24.14 -18.15
C THR A 127 -0.55 -23.24 -16.93
N LEU A 128 -1.04 -23.75 -15.80
CA LEU A 128 -0.91 -23.05 -14.51
C LEU A 128 0.52 -23.20 -14.00
N LEU A 129 1.22 -22.08 -13.79
CA LEU A 129 2.61 -22.09 -13.32
C LEU A 129 2.68 -22.17 -11.79
N ASP A 130 1.78 -21.44 -11.13
CA ASP A 130 1.57 -21.40 -9.68
C ASP A 130 0.16 -20.84 -9.37
N GLY A 131 -0.20 -20.66 -8.09
CA GLY A 131 -1.51 -20.15 -7.68
C GLY A 131 -1.82 -18.71 -8.13
N GLY A 132 -0.80 -17.94 -8.48
CA GLY A 132 -0.86 -16.55 -8.94
C GLY A 132 -0.66 -16.36 -10.44
N HIS A 133 -0.18 -17.36 -11.20
CA HIS A 133 0.21 -17.20 -12.60
C HIS A 133 -0.27 -18.31 -13.54
N LEU A 134 -0.91 -17.90 -14.64
CA LEU A 134 -1.39 -18.77 -15.72
C LEU A 134 -0.71 -18.40 -17.04
N CYS A 135 0.01 -19.34 -17.65
CA CYS A 135 0.56 -19.20 -19.00
C CYS A 135 -0.48 -19.64 -20.04
N VAL A 136 -0.65 -18.84 -21.09
CA VAL A 136 -1.58 -19.11 -22.21
C VAL A 136 -0.85 -18.93 -23.53
N THR A 137 -0.94 -19.93 -24.40
CA THR A 137 -0.46 -19.84 -25.79
C THR A 137 -1.53 -19.17 -26.65
N VAL A 138 -1.14 -18.09 -27.33
CA VAL A 138 -2.02 -17.29 -28.19
C VAL A 138 -1.53 -17.39 -29.63
N ASN A 139 -2.44 -17.71 -30.55
CA ASN A 139 -2.19 -17.67 -31.99
C ASN A 139 -3.48 -17.25 -32.71
N SER A 140 -3.80 -15.97 -32.65
CA SER A 140 -5.02 -15.41 -33.25
C SER A 140 -4.84 -13.96 -33.63
N ASP A 141 -5.33 -13.60 -34.81
CA ASP A 141 -5.45 -12.21 -35.31
C ASP A 141 -6.73 -11.51 -34.82
N ARG A 142 -7.58 -12.24 -34.09
CA ARG A 142 -8.82 -11.75 -33.45
C ARG A 142 -8.77 -11.93 -31.95
N TRP A 143 -9.58 -11.15 -31.23
CA TRP A 143 -9.78 -11.32 -29.79
C TRP A 143 -10.39 -12.70 -29.48
N VAL A 144 -9.67 -13.49 -28.69
CA VAL A 144 -10.09 -14.79 -28.18
C VAL A 144 -10.30 -14.68 -26.69
N LYS A 145 -11.46 -15.14 -26.22
CA LYS A 145 -11.79 -15.21 -24.82
C LYS A 145 -11.09 -16.39 -24.16
N ILE A 146 -10.16 -16.12 -23.24
CA ILE A 146 -9.48 -17.14 -22.43
C ILE A 146 -10.46 -17.77 -21.45
N GLY A 147 -11.31 -16.96 -20.82
CA GLY A 147 -12.25 -17.45 -19.81
C GLY A 147 -12.99 -16.35 -19.07
N ASN A 148 -13.79 -16.74 -18.08
CA ASN A 148 -14.50 -15.82 -17.18
C ASN A 148 -13.98 -16.00 -15.76
N TYR A 149 -13.81 -14.91 -15.01
CA TYR A 149 -13.61 -15.01 -13.57
C TYR A 149 -14.91 -15.51 -12.91
N ARG A 150 -14.80 -16.50 -12.01
CA ARG A 150 -15.94 -17.07 -11.27
C ARG A 150 -16.60 -16.05 -10.36
N GLN A 151 -15.77 -15.17 -9.79
CA GLN A 151 -16.21 -14.22 -8.78
C GLN A 151 -16.91 -13.00 -9.41
N GLN A 152 -18.09 -12.68 -8.88
CA GLN A 152 -18.75 -11.40 -9.12
C GLN A 152 -18.07 -10.30 -8.30
N ILE A 153 -17.90 -9.14 -8.91
CA ILE A 153 -17.29 -7.97 -8.29
C ILE A 153 -18.40 -6.98 -7.91
N TYR A 154 -18.49 -6.65 -6.61
CA TYR A 154 -19.42 -5.65 -6.13
C TYR A 154 -18.96 -4.24 -6.54
N ILE A 155 -19.89 -3.45 -7.09
CA ILE A 155 -19.68 -2.04 -7.42
C ILE A 155 -20.45 -1.21 -6.40
N ASP A 156 -19.70 -0.52 -5.53
CA ASP A 156 -20.28 0.35 -4.51
C ASP A 156 -21.00 1.54 -5.18
N PRO A 157 -22.25 1.87 -4.77
CA PRO A 157 -23.03 2.96 -5.35
C PRO A 157 -22.33 4.32 -5.25
N ASN A 158 -21.46 4.52 -4.25
CA ASN A 158 -20.80 5.78 -3.95
C ASN A 158 -19.33 5.82 -4.37
N ARG A 159 -18.82 4.81 -5.08
CA ARG A 159 -17.39 4.71 -5.42
C ARG A 159 -17.19 4.43 -6.90
N LEU A 160 -16.10 4.97 -7.42
CA LEU A 160 -15.55 4.56 -8.70
C LEU A 160 -14.73 3.28 -8.51
N LEU A 161 -14.71 2.44 -9.53
CA LEU A 161 -13.96 1.18 -9.52
C LEU A 161 -12.89 1.21 -10.61
N LYS A 162 -11.67 0.78 -10.28
CA LYS A 162 -10.57 0.65 -11.23
C LYS A 162 -9.92 -0.72 -11.12
N PHE A 163 -9.22 -1.10 -12.18
CA PHE A 163 -8.63 -2.42 -12.33
C PHE A 163 -7.16 -2.33 -12.72
N ASN A 164 -6.33 -3.16 -12.07
CA ASN A 164 -4.98 -3.48 -12.53
C ASN A 164 -4.96 -4.96 -12.94
N LEU A 165 -4.33 -5.30 -14.06
CA LEU A 165 -4.13 -6.68 -14.48
C LEU A 165 -2.64 -6.93 -14.61
N GLU A 166 -2.13 -7.90 -13.85
CA GLU A 166 -0.76 -8.37 -13.98
C GLU A 166 -0.64 -9.28 -15.20
N TYR A 167 0.35 -9.04 -16.06
CA TYR A 167 0.71 -9.93 -17.15
C TYR A 167 2.11 -9.61 -17.69
N ASN A 168 2.79 -10.59 -18.32
CA ASN A 168 4.10 -10.35 -18.93
C ASN A 168 4.00 -9.42 -20.18
N ARG A 169 4.42 -8.16 -20.02
CA ARG A 169 4.20 -7.10 -21.02
C ARG A 169 5.09 -7.19 -22.26
N LYS A 170 6.10 -8.07 -22.24
CA LYS A 170 7.00 -8.31 -23.38
C LYS A 170 6.41 -9.28 -24.42
N ALA A 171 5.21 -9.81 -24.19
CA ALA A 171 4.54 -10.66 -25.15
C ALA A 171 4.01 -9.85 -26.35
N ASN A 172 4.11 -10.38 -27.57
CA ASN A 172 3.40 -9.86 -28.75
C ASN A 172 1.90 -10.22 -28.70
N VAL A 173 1.28 -9.99 -27.53
CA VAL A 173 -0.09 -10.35 -27.20
C VAL A 173 -0.74 -9.14 -26.54
N LYS A 174 -1.84 -8.68 -27.13
CA LYS A 174 -2.71 -7.67 -26.54
C LYS A 174 -3.65 -8.35 -25.56
N VAL A 175 -3.90 -7.70 -24.43
CA VAL A 175 -4.77 -8.20 -23.36
C VAL A 175 -5.85 -7.17 -23.08
N ARG A 176 -7.09 -7.63 -22.90
CA ARG A 176 -8.18 -6.79 -22.44
C ARG A 176 -9.13 -7.54 -21.51
N LEU A 177 -9.83 -6.78 -20.69
CA LEU A 177 -10.93 -7.28 -19.88
C LEU A 177 -12.26 -6.83 -20.46
N ARG A 178 -13.24 -7.73 -20.48
CA ARG A 178 -14.64 -7.41 -20.76
C ARG A 178 -15.45 -7.59 -19.48
N PHE A 179 -16.15 -6.53 -19.10
CA PHE A 179 -17.03 -6.47 -17.94
C PHE A 179 -18.48 -6.45 -18.38
N PHE A 180 -19.33 -7.26 -17.75
CA PHE A 180 -20.80 -7.17 -17.90
C PHE A 180 -21.39 -6.60 -16.61
N ILE A 181 -22.26 -5.60 -16.72
CA ILE A 181 -22.84 -4.93 -15.56
C ILE A 181 -24.22 -5.50 -15.25
N GLN A 182 -24.42 -5.86 -14.00
CA GLN A 182 -25.69 -6.30 -13.44
C GLN A 182 -26.18 -5.28 -12.42
N GLU A 183 -27.36 -4.70 -12.69
CA GLU A 183 -28.07 -3.86 -11.73
C GLU A 183 -28.77 -4.71 -10.67
N GLY A 184 -28.82 -4.22 -9.43
CA GLY A 184 -29.46 -4.96 -8.33
C GLY A 184 -30.93 -5.27 -8.63
N GLY A 185 -31.30 -6.55 -8.58
CA GLY A 185 -32.70 -7.00 -8.74
C GLY A 185 -33.08 -7.51 -10.13
N GLY A 186 -32.15 -7.62 -11.08
CA GLY A 186 -32.41 -8.22 -12.40
C GLY A 186 -31.24 -9.06 -12.94
N ASP A 187 -31.46 -9.75 -14.06
CA ASP A 187 -30.48 -10.65 -14.69
C ASP A 187 -29.38 -9.89 -15.49
N GLY A 188 -29.44 -8.55 -15.51
CA GLY A 188 -28.55 -7.70 -16.29
C GLY A 188 -28.92 -7.62 -17.78
N ASN A 189 -28.15 -6.85 -18.54
CA ASN A 189 -28.30 -6.72 -20.00
C ASN A 189 -26.93 -6.91 -20.66
N LEU A 190 -26.81 -7.86 -21.59
CA LEU A 190 -25.56 -8.13 -22.31
C LEU A 190 -25.05 -6.92 -23.11
N ALA A 191 -25.95 -6.01 -23.51
CA ALA A 191 -25.56 -4.75 -24.14
C ALA A 191 -24.82 -3.81 -23.17
N ASN A 192 -25.01 -3.95 -21.86
CA ASN A 192 -24.32 -3.19 -20.82
C ASN A 192 -22.98 -3.85 -20.47
N ASN A 193 -22.03 -3.75 -21.41
CA ASN A 193 -20.67 -4.24 -21.22
C ASN A 193 -19.62 -3.16 -21.53
N TYR A 194 -18.48 -3.28 -20.86
CA TYR A 194 -17.34 -2.39 -21.02
C TYR A 194 -16.08 -3.18 -21.36
N LEU A 195 -15.24 -2.60 -22.20
CA LEU A 195 -13.94 -3.12 -22.57
C LEU A 195 -12.86 -2.24 -21.95
N LEU A 196 -11.96 -2.86 -21.20
CA LEU A 196 -10.76 -2.22 -20.67
C LEU A 196 -9.55 -2.85 -21.38
N ASP A 197 -8.96 -2.13 -22.32
CA ASP A 197 -7.76 -2.55 -23.05
C ASP A 197 -6.52 -2.24 -22.21
N PHE A 198 -5.67 -3.24 -21.96
CA PHE A 198 -4.40 -3.06 -21.26
C PHE A 198 -3.30 -3.03 -22.30
N SER A 199 -2.96 -1.84 -22.78
CA SER A 199 -2.05 -1.68 -23.92
C SER A 199 -0.87 -0.74 -23.67
N GLU A 200 -0.94 0.14 -22.67
CA GLU A 200 0.18 0.99 -22.28
C GLU A 200 0.88 0.46 -21.03
N ASN A 201 2.08 0.99 -20.79
CA ASN A 201 2.83 0.68 -19.59
C ASN A 201 2.20 1.37 -18.38
N ASN A 202 1.98 0.59 -17.32
CA ASN A 202 1.67 1.01 -15.94
C ASN A 202 0.22 1.46 -15.71
N GLU A 203 -0.71 1.11 -16.60
CA GLU A 203 -2.09 1.54 -16.50
C GLU A 203 -2.91 0.75 -15.47
N GLU A 204 -3.61 1.50 -14.61
CA GLU A 204 -4.88 1.07 -14.04
C GLU A 204 -6.01 1.63 -14.88
N GLN A 205 -6.98 0.78 -15.24
CA GLN A 205 -8.12 1.16 -16.05
C GLN A 205 -9.33 1.45 -15.18
N LEU A 206 -9.94 2.63 -15.33
CA LEU A 206 -11.19 2.95 -14.66
C LEU A 206 -12.36 2.25 -15.37
N LEU A 207 -13.23 1.58 -14.62
CA LEU A 207 -14.51 1.14 -15.16
C LEU A 207 -15.36 2.40 -15.43
N PRO A 208 -15.81 2.65 -16.67
CA PRO A 208 -16.45 3.91 -17.06
C PRO A 208 -17.92 3.98 -16.59
N LEU A 209 -18.12 3.78 -15.29
CA LEU A 209 -19.37 3.91 -14.59
C LEU A 209 -19.27 5.06 -13.60
N LYS A 210 -20.32 5.88 -13.57
CA LYS A 210 -20.51 6.87 -12.52
C LYS A 210 -21.14 6.23 -11.28
N PRO A 211 -20.96 6.83 -10.08
CA PRO A 211 -21.79 6.53 -8.91
C PRO A 211 -23.28 6.54 -9.27
N ALA A 212 -24.07 5.70 -8.61
CA ALA A 212 -25.50 5.55 -8.85
C ALA A 212 -26.21 5.13 -7.56
N ASP A 213 -27.49 5.47 -7.41
CA ASP A 213 -28.26 5.22 -6.17
C ASP A 213 -28.66 3.74 -5.95
N MET A 214 -28.08 2.83 -6.73
CA MET A 214 -28.35 1.40 -6.65
C MET A 214 -27.06 0.57 -6.66
N ARG A 215 -27.12 -0.57 -5.97
CA ARG A 215 -26.04 -1.55 -5.96
C ARG A 215 -25.92 -2.19 -7.34
N ARG A 216 -24.68 -2.38 -7.78
CA ARG A 216 -24.36 -3.07 -9.05
C ARG A 216 -23.33 -4.15 -8.79
N PHE A 217 -23.29 -5.13 -9.67
CA PHE A 217 -22.26 -6.16 -9.73
C PHE A 217 -21.68 -6.20 -11.12
N THR A 218 -20.48 -6.75 -11.26
CA THR A 218 -19.91 -7.04 -12.56
C THR A 218 -19.18 -8.36 -12.59
N SER A 219 -19.37 -9.09 -13.69
CA SER A 219 -18.54 -10.23 -14.06
C SER A 219 -17.44 -9.77 -15.01
N ALA A 220 -16.25 -10.35 -14.86
CA ALA A 220 -15.11 -10.06 -15.70
C ALA A 220 -14.74 -11.27 -16.56
N SER A 221 -14.36 -11.03 -17.79
CA SER A 221 -13.73 -12.01 -18.68
C SER A 221 -12.47 -11.45 -19.30
N ILE A 222 -11.52 -12.33 -19.58
CA ILE A 222 -10.24 -11.96 -20.17
C ILE A 222 -10.20 -12.39 -21.64
N GLU A 223 -9.77 -11.47 -22.49
CA GLU A 223 -9.61 -11.66 -23.93
C GLU A 223 -8.19 -11.30 -24.35
N VAL A 224 -7.63 -12.08 -25.27
CA VAL A 224 -6.28 -11.88 -25.81
C VAL A 224 -6.26 -11.95 -27.32
N MET A 225 -5.28 -11.29 -27.93
CA MET A 225 -5.08 -11.28 -29.37
C MET A 225 -3.59 -11.14 -29.68
N GLY A 226 -3.06 -11.94 -30.61
CA GLY A 226 -1.65 -11.90 -30.99
C GLY A 226 -1.04 -13.28 -31.21
N LYS A 227 0.28 -13.35 -31.17
CA LYS A 227 1.05 -14.58 -31.36
C LYS A 227 2.15 -14.70 -30.32
N GLY A 228 2.16 -15.78 -29.55
CA GLY A 228 3.17 -16.06 -28.53
C GLY A 228 2.57 -16.60 -27.23
N GLN A 229 3.32 -16.50 -26.14
CA GLN A 229 2.85 -16.87 -24.81
C GLN A 229 2.66 -15.63 -23.95
N VAL A 230 1.54 -15.59 -23.22
CA VAL A 230 1.24 -14.58 -22.21
C VAL A 230 1.04 -15.25 -20.86
N THR A 231 1.71 -14.77 -19.84
CA THR A 231 1.50 -15.14 -18.44
C THR A 231 0.59 -14.11 -17.82
N ILE A 232 -0.59 -14.53 -17.39
CA ILE A 232 -1.59 -13.72 -16.69
C ILE A 232 -1.39 -13.91 -15.19
N GLY A 233 -1.28 -12.82 -14.45
CA GLY A 233 -1.16 -12.78 -13.00
C GLY A 233 -2.46 -12.39 -12.30
N MET A 234 -2.35 -11.67 -11.18
CA MET A 234 -3.50 -11.20 -10.40
C MET A 234 -4.32 -10.13 -11.14
N LEU A 235 -5.65 -10.23 -11.03
CA LEU A 235 -6.56 -9.12 -11.35
C LEU A 235 -6.90 -8.39 -10.06
N HIS A 236 -6.57 -7.11 -9.98
CA HIS A 236 -6.92 -6.24 -8.87
C HIS A 236 -8.14 -5.40 -9.21
N SER A 237 -9.05 -5.26 -8.24
CA SER A 237 -10.23 -4.41 -8.28
C SER A 237 -10.19 -3.48 -7.08
N ARG A 238 -10.04 -2.17 -7.31
CA ARG A 238 -9.80 -1.18 -6.25
C ARG A 238 -10.77 -0.02 -6.36
N TRP A 239 -11.12 0.58 -5.23
CA TRP A 239 -11.81 1.86 -5.26
C TRP A 239 -10.90 2.93 -5.83
N SER A 240 -11.40 3.67 -6.82
CA SER A 240 -10.70 4.78 -7.45
C SER A 240 -11.00 6.09 -6.76
N ARG A 241 -9.98 6.92 -6.64
CA ARG A 241 -10.08 8.32 -6.20
C ARG A 241 -9.95 9.30 -7.36
N ALA A 242 -10.22 8.84 -8.59
CA ALA A 242 -10.06 9.62 -9.82
C ALA A 242 -8.70 10.35 -9.89
N GLY A 243 -7.61 9.59 -9.70
CA GLY A 243 -6.24 10.11 -9.75
C GLY A 243 -5.76 10.87 -8.51
N LYS A 244 -6.59 11.03 -7.46
CA LYS A 244 -6.18 11.72 -6.22
C LYS A 244 -5.45 10.84 -5.21
N GLY A 245 -5.25 9.55 -5.50
CA GLY A 245 -4.37 8.67 -4.71
C GLY A 245 -4.78 7.19 -4.71
N GLU A 246 -3.81 6.37 -4.31
CA GLU A 246 -3.92 4.92 -4.16
C GLU A 246 -4.33 4.54 -2.75
N PHE A 247 -5.48 3.86 -2.61
CA PHE A 247 -6.15 3.52 -1.35
C PHE A 247 -6.55 4.73 -0.48
N LEU A 248 -5.60 5.59 -0.12
CA LEU A 248 -5.77 6.88 0.57
C LEU A 248 -5.46 8.06 -0.37
N PRO A 249 -6.03 9.26 -0.15
CA PRO A 249 -5.64 10.44 -0.91
C PRO A 249 -4.13 10.67 -0.80
N GLY A 250 -3.43 10.87 -1.92
CA GLY A 250 -1.97 11.01 -1.97
C GLY A 250 -1.16 9.70 -1.94
N GLY A 251 -1.81 8.54 -1.78
CA GLY A 251 -1.15 7.25 -1.96
C GLY A 251 -0.64 7.08 -3.39
N ARG A 252 0.42 6.31 -3.57
CA ARG A 252 1.12 6.10 -4.84
C ARG A 252 1.46 4.63 -5.03
N ARG A 253 1.87 4.27 -6.26
CA ARG A 253 2.23 2.92 -6.70
C ARG A 253 3.71 2.84 -7.10
N LEU A 254 4.32 1.71 -6.81
CA LEU A 254 5.58 1.25 -7.41
C LEU A 254 5.26 0.02 -8.23
N ILE A 255 5.79 -0.06 -9.45
CA ILE A 255 5.31 -1.02 -10.45
C ILE A 255 6.50 -1.78 -11.02
N ASP A 256 6.38 -3.10 -11.10
CA ASP A 256 7.29 -3.90 -11.90
C ASP A 256 6.97 -3.68 -13.39
N PRO A 257 7.88 -3.06 -14.17
CA PRO A 257 7.60 -2.74 -15.57
C PRO A 257 7.44 -3.99 -16.45
N ALA A 258 7.96 -5.15 -16.03
CA ALA A 258 7.89 -6.38 -16.80
C ALA A 258 6.52 -7.06 -16.69
N THR A 259 5.87 -6.95 -15.53
CA THR A 259 4.63 -7.69 -15.21
C THR A 259 3.42 -6.80 -14.92
N GLY A 260 3.64 -5.51 -14.61
CA GLY A 260 2.59 -4.64 -14.11
C GLY A 260 2.15 -4.91 -12.67
N ALA A 261 2.78 -5.89 -12.00
CA ALA A 261 2.58 -6.14 -10.58
C ALA A 261 3.02 -4.91 -9.78
N ASP A 262 2.22 -4.52 -8.80
CA ASP A 262 2.42 -3.27 -8.10
C ASP A 262 2.37 -3.43 -6.58
N ILE A 263 3.08 -2.54 -5.90
CA ILE A 263 2.91 -2.28 -4.48
C ILE A 263 2.52 -0.82 -4.28
N ALA A 264 1.91 -0.49 -3.15
CA ALA A 264 1.53 0.89 -2.86
C ALA A 264 2.32 1.46 -1.69
N TYR A 265 2.54 2.78 -1.73
CA TYR A 265 3.14 3.54 -0.64
C TYR A 265 2.34 4.81 -0.31
N TYR A 266 2.47 5.28 0.93
CA TYR A 266 1.82 6.50 1.41
C TYR A 266 2.74 7.28 2.34
N PHE A 267 3.00 8.54 2.01
CA PHE A 267 3.83 9.43 2.83
C PHE A 267 2.97 10.37 3.68
N ASN A 268 3.08 10.27 4.99
CA ASN A 268 2.54 11.21 5.96
C ASN A 268 3.68 12.09 6.49
N PRO A 269 3.68 13.42 6.26
CA PRO A 269 4.78 14.28 6.70
C PRO A 269 4.91 14.44 8.22
N GLY A 270 3.87 14.10 9.00
CA GLY A 270 3.87 14.32 10.44
C GLY A 270 4.05 15.80 10.78
N ASP A 271 5.01 16.09 11.66
CA ASP A 271 5.45 17.44 12.04
C ASP A 271 6.77 17.87 11.36
N LEU A 272 7.21 17.13 10.33
CA LEU A 272 8.47 17.35 9.59
C LEU A 272 9.76 17.24 10.43
N ARG A 273 9.69 16.70 11.65
CA ARG A 273 10.88 16.50 12.51
C ARG A 273 11.39 15.04 12.44
N PRO A 274 12.68 14.77 12.69
CA PRO A 274 13.20 13.40 12.74
C PRO A 274 12.56 12.56 13.86
N PRO A 275 12.44 11.24 13.72
CA PRO A 275 12.89 10.44 12.58
C PRO A 275 11.79 10.24 11.52
N LEU A 276 12.20 9.82 10.31
CA LEU A 276 11.32 9.20 9.32
C LEU A 276 11.12 7.72 9.70
N HIS A 277 9.88 7.34 10.00
CA HIS A 277 9.52 5.92 10.12
C HIS A 277 9.09 5.36 8.78
N VAL A 278 9.74 4.28 8.35
CA VAL A 278 9.25 3.45 7.23
C VAL A 278 8.58 2.23 7.83
N TYR A 279 7.35 1.93 7.42
CA TYR A 279 6.62 0.74 7.89
C TYR A 279 6.15 -0.11 6.71
N PHE A 280 6.50 -1.40 6.75
CA PHE A 280 6.05 -2.40 5.80
C PHE A 280 4.90 -3.20 6.42
N SER A 281 3.74 -3.19 5.76
CA SER A 281 2.56 -3.96 6.18
C SER A 281 2.83 -5.47 6.16
N GLY A 282 2.14 -6.20 7.04
CA GLY A 282 2.22 -7.64 7.11
C GLY A 282 1.44 -8.34 6.00
N ALA A 283 1.46 -9.67 5.99
CA ALA A 283 0.70 -10.47 5.04
C ALA A 283 -0.82 -10.29 5.29
N ARG A 284 -1.58 -9.94 4.26
CA ARG A 284 -3.01 -9.63 4.40
C ARG A 284 -3.80 -9.84 3.11
N LYS A 285 -5.04 -10.33 3.24
CA LYS A 285 -5.98 -10.53 2.12
C LYS A 285 -6.60 -9.21 1.62
N LEU A 286 -7.01 -8.34 2.54
CA LEU A 286 -7.54 -7.02 2.19
C LEU A 286 -6.41 -6.09 1.76
N GLU A 287 -6.52 -5.49 0.58
CA GLU A 287 -5.53 -4.53 0.11
C GLU A 287 -5.66 -3.18 0.83
N GLY A 288 -4.55 -2.44 0.86
CA GLY A 288 -4.45 -1.11 1.46
C GLY A 288 -3.40 -1.05 2.56
N PHE A 289 -3.27 0.12 3.18
CA PHE A 289 -2.27 0.39 4.22
C PHE A 289 -2.71 -0.12 5.59
N GLU A 290 -1.74 -0.54 6.39
CA GLU A 290 -1.89 -0.85 7.81
C GLU A 290 -1.14 0.18 8.67
N ALA A 291 -1.38 0.14 9.99
CA ALA A 291 -0.68 0.94 11.00
C ALA A 291 -0.73 2.49 10.84
N TYR A 292 -1.49 3.03 9.89
CA TYR A 292 -1.64 4.50 9.75
C TYR A 292 -2.00 5.21 11.07
N PRO A 293 -3.00 4.75 11.86
CA PRO A 293 -3.35 5.41 13.13
C PRO A 293 -2.23 5.39 14.16
N LEU A 294 -1.38 4.34 14.18
CA LEU A 294 -0.28 4.20 15.12
C LEU A 294 0.73 5.33 14.94
N PHE A 295 1.21 5.50 13.70
CA PHE A 295 2.21 6.52 13.40
C PHE A 295 1.61 7.93 13.39
N ARG A 296 0.35 8.08 12.98
CA ARG A 296 -0.35 9.37 13.04
C ARG A 296 -0.41 9.91 14.47
N ARG A 297 -0.66 9.05 15.46
CA ARG A 297 -0.68 9.43 16.89
C ARG A 297 0.68 9.86 17.43
N ASN A 298 1.78 9.37 16.86
CA ASN A 298 3.13 9.70 17.29
C ASN A 298 3.67 11.00 16.64
N HIS A 299 2.88 11.63 15.76
CA HIS A 299 3.22 12.87 15.06
C HIS A 299 4.49 12.83 14.18
N THR A 300 5.04 11.64 13.94
CA THR A 300 6.29 11.46 13.18
C THR A 300 6.06 11.40 11.67
N PRO A 301 6.99 11.93 10.85
CA PRO A 301 7.03 11.64 9.42
C PRO A 301 7.07 10.13 9.20
N THR A 302 6.23 9.63 8.31
CA THR A 302 6.04 8.19 8.10
C THR A 302 5.81 7.86 6.63
N LEU A 303 6.47 6.81 6.16
CA LEU A 303 6.26 6.19 4.86
C LEU A 303 5.70 4.77 5.07
N LEU A 304 4.46 4.55 4.65
CA LEU A 304 3.80 3.24 4.75
C LEU A 304 3.92 2.52 3.41
N PHE A 305 4.23 1.23 3.44
CA PHE A 305 4.20 0.34 2.28
C PHE A 305 3.20 -0.79 2.48
N THR A 306 2.55 -1.23 1.41
CA THR A 306 1.68 -2.41 1.36
C THR A 306 1.90 -3.19 0.08
N ASP A 307 1.94 -4.52 0.16
CA ASP A 307 2.18 -5.44 -0.96
C ASP A 307 0.88 -6.21 -1.28
N PRO A 308 0.11 -5.81 -2.31
CA PRO A 308 -1.11 -6.48 -2.72
C PRO A 308 -0.87 -7.71 -3.62
N ARG A 309 0.36 -7.95 -4.07
CA ARG A 309 0.69 -9.06 -4.99
C ARG A 309 0.42 -10.41 -4.35
N LEU A 310 0.10 -11.42 -5.16
CA LEU A 310 -0.27 -12.77 -4.71
C LEU A 310 -1.40 -12.75 -3.66
N ALA A 311 -1.70 -13.90 -3.05
CA ALA A 311 -2.88 -14.01 -2.19
C ALA A 311 -2.83 -13.11 -0.94
N VAL A 312 -1.62 -12.83 -0.41
CA VAL A 312 -1.44 -12.06 0.83
C VAL A 312 -0.24 -11.08 0.83
N GLY A 313 0.50 -10.98 -0.27
CA GLY A 313 1.75 -10.22 -0.39
C GLY A 313 2.94 -11.09 -0.80
N GLN A 314 3.99 -10.49 -1.36
CA GLN A 314 5.18 -11.17 -1.88
C GLN A 314 6.47 -10.70 -1.17
N PHE A 315 6.38 -10.40 0.12
CA PHE A 315 7.51 -9.96 0.95
C PHE A 315 8.27 -8.75 0.37
N TYR A 316 7.63 -7.95 -0.49
CA TYR A 316 8.24 -6.81 -1.17
C TYR A 316 9.48 -7.18 -2.02
N THR A 317 9.58 -8.45 -2.40
CA THR A 317 10.69 -8.98 -3.20
C THR A 317 10.52 -8.62 -4.69
N GLY A 318 11.64 -8.69 -5.43
CA GLY A 318 11.74 -8.34 -6.84
C GLY A 318 12.65 -7.12 -7.05
N GLU A 319 13.64 -7.25 -7.93
CA GLU A 319 14.72 -6.26 -8.10
C GLU A 319 14.18 -4.84 -8.38
N ALA A 320 13.20 -4.73 -9.29
CA ALA A 320 12.57 -3.46 -9.65
C ALA A 320 11.83 -2.84 -8.46
N ILE A 321 11.10 -3.65 -7.69
CA ILE A 321 10.33 -3.20 -6.52
C ILE A 321 11.27 -2.78 -5.38
N GLU A 322 12.26 -3.60 -5.04
CA GLU A 322 13.23 -3.29 -3.98
C GLU A 322 14.04 -2.02 -4.29
N SER A 323 14.42 -1.82 -5.56
CA SER A 323 15.12 -0.61 -6.01
C SER A 323 14.22 0.62 -5.90
N GLN A 324 12.97 0.53 -6.32
CA GLN A 324 11.98 1.61 -6.21
C GLN A 324 11.66 1.95 -4.74
N ILE A 325 11.57 0.95 -3.85
CA ILE A 325 11.38 1.19 -2.41
C ILE A 325 12.56 2.01 -1.86
N LYS A 326 13.81 1.59 -2.13
CA LYS A 326 15.00 2.33 -1.68
C LYS A 326 15.03 3.75 -2.23
N ALA A 327 14.75 3.93 -3.52
CA ALA A 327 14.68 5.26 -4.14
C ALA A 327 13.63 6.14 -3.45
N THR A 328 12.42 5.61 -3.23
CA THR A 328 11.33 6.33 -2.55
C THR A 328 11.72 6.74 -1.12
N ILE A 329 12.40 5.87 -0.37
CA ILE A 329 12.88 6.19 0.98
C ILE A 329 13.93 7.30 0.93
N ILE A 330 14.90 7.22 0.01
CA ILE A 330 15.95 8.24 -0.15
C ILE A 330 15.33 9.59 -0.56
N GLU A 331 14.46 9.61 -1.56
CA GLU A 331 13.75 10.82 -1.97
C GLU A 331 12.93 11.44 -0.83
N THR A 332 12.34 10.60 0.03
CA THR A 332 11.58 11.08 1.20
C THR A 332 12.51 11.68 2.27
N LEU A 333 13.68 11.07 2.51
CA LEU A 333 14.70 11.64 3.40
C LEU A 333 15.19 12.99 2.88
N ASP A 334 15.50 13.07 1.58
CA ASP A 334 15.96 14.30 0.93
C ASP A 334 14.91 15.40 1.03
N LYS A 335 13.64 15.06 0.77
CA LYS A 335 12.49 15.98 0.92
C LYS A 335 12.36 16.53 2.33
N LEU A 336 12.66 15.72 3.35
CA LEU A 336 12.61 16.11 4.76
C LEU A 336 13.90 16.80 5.24
N GLY A 337 14.96 16.81 4.42
CA GLY A 337 16.30 17.24 4.85
C GLY A 337 16.92 16.30 5.90
N PHE A 338 16.53 15.03 5.91
CA PHE A 338 17.01 14.03 6.86
C PHE A 338 18.13 13.19 6.25
N ASN A 339 18.92 12.54 7.11
CA ASN A 339 19.91 11.55 6.72
C ASN A 339 19.52 10.14 7.19
N ARG A 340 20.29 9.12 6.79
CA ARG A 340 20.05 7.70 7.15
C ARG A 340 20.08 7.43 8.65
N GLN A 341 20.76 8.26 9.44
CA GLN A 341 20.74 8.20 10.92
C GLN A 341 19.50 8.85 11.54
N GLN A 342 18.55 9.27 10.71
CA GLN A 342 17.20 9.71 11.08
C GLN A 342 16.13 8.81 10.42
N LEU A 343 16.53 7.65 9.91
CA LEU A 343 15.65 6.64 9.31
C LEU A 343 15.41 5.47 10.27
N VAL A 344 14.15 5.12 10.49
CA VAL A 344 13.75 3.96 11.30
C VAL A 344 12.93 3.01 10.44
N MET A 345 13.39 1.77 10.28
CA MET A 345 12.74 0.74 9.46
C MET A 345 11.90 -0.17 10.36
N ASN A 346 10.63 -0.37 10.00
CA ASN A 346 9.65 -1.05 10.84
C ASN A 346 8.88 -2.12 10.06
N GLY A 347 8.61 -3.25 10.70
CA GLY A 347 7.81 -4.30 10.10
C GLY A 347 7.36 -5.37 11.08
N ILE A 348 6.27 -6.05 10.76
CA ILE A 348 5.75 -7.19 11.53
C ILE A 348 5.50 -8.35 10.56
N SER A 349 5.90 -9.57 10.94
CA SER A 349 5.75 -10.78 10.11
C SER A 349 6.36 -10.56 8.70
N MET A 350 5.58 -10.65 7.63
CA MET A 350 6.01 -10.38 6.25
C MET A 350 6.78 -9.06 6.08
N GLY A 351 6.36 -7.98 6.76
CA GLY A 351 7.01 -6.67 6.67
C GLY A 351 8.43 -6.63 7.27
N THR A 352 8.82 -7.63 8.06
CA THR A 352 10.15 -7.70 8.67
C THR A 352 11.24 -7.96 7.64
N TYR A 353 10.92 -8.70 6.56
CA TYR A 353 11.85 -9.04 5.50
C TYR A 353 12.43 -7.79 4.81
N PRO A 354 11.63 -6.89 4.21
CA PRO A 354 12.17 -5.65 3.63
C PRO A 354 12.70 -4.69 4.71
N ALA A 355 12.09 -4.64 5.90
CA ALA A 355 12.55 -3.75 6.97
C ALA A 355 13.99 -4.06 7.37
N ILE A 356 14.33 -5.34 7.49
CA ILE A 356 15.70 -5.80 7.79
C ILE A 356 16.60 -5.69 6.56
N LYS A 357 16.20 -6.25 5.43
CA LYS A 357 17.02 -6.30 4.20
C LYS A 357 17.38 -4.91 3.71
N LEU A 358 16.37 -4.07 3.47
CA LEU A 358 16.57 -2.73 2.91
C LEU A 358 17.07 -1.77 3.98
N GLY A 359 16.69 -1.96 5.25
CA GLY A 359 17.21 -1.17 6.36
C GLY A 359 18.71 -1.35 6.57
N ALA A 360 19.21 -2.58 6.42
CA ALA A 360 20.63 -2.88 6.46
C ALA A 360 21.39 -2.24 5.29
N GLN A 361 20.87 -2.37 4.06
CA GLN A 361 21.45 -1.75 2.85
C GLN A 361 21.48 -0.21 2.93
N LEU A 362 20.52 0.38 3.62
CA LEU A 362 20.45 1.83 3.85
C LEU A 362 21.21 2.27 5.10
N SER A 363 21.79 1.36 5.88
CA SER A 363 22.41 1.64 7.18
C SER A 363 21.51 2.53 8.06
N ALA A 364 20.23 2.16 8.19
CA ALA A 364 19.26 2.94 8.96
C ALA A 364 19.68 3.10 10.43
N TYR A 365 19.22 4.16 11.11
CA TYR A 365 19.46 4.38 12.54
C TYR A 365 18.99 3.20 13.40
N ALA A 366 17.78 2.71 13.11
CA ALA A 366 17.19 1.59 13.83
C ALA A 366 16.31 0.73 12.91
N ILE A 367 16.30 -0.57 13.21
CA ILE A 367 15.41 -1.57 12.62
C ILE A 367 14.61 -2.18 13.77
N ASN A 368 13.31 -1.87 13.80
CA ASN A 368 12.37 -2.34 14.81
C ASN A 368 11.41 -3.34 14.19
N VAL A 369 11.42 -4.58 14.66
CA VAL A 369 10.67 -5.68 14.02
C VAL A 369 10.03 -6.59 15.05
N ALA A 370 8.89 -7.18 14.66
CA ALA A 370 8.21 -8.21 15.42
C ALA A 370 7.94 -9.44 14.55
N LYS A 371 8.16 -10.63 15.10
CA LYS A 371 7.93 -11.92 14.42
C LYS A 371 8.73 -11.99 13.11
N PRO A 372 10.08 -11.91 13.16
CA PRO A 372 10.91 -11.85 11.96
C PRO A 372 10.72 -13.09 11.08
N THR A 373 10.58 -12.88 9.77
CA THR A 373 10.44 -13.91 8.74
C THR A 373 11.42 -13.59 7.62
N LEU A 374 12.58 -14.25 7.66
CA LEU A 374 13.77 -13.90 6.86
C LEU A 374 14.24 -15.04 5.96
N ASN A 375 14.01 -16.28 6.40
CA ASN A 375 14.40 -17.49 5.71
C ASN A 375 13.20 -18.02 4.91
N LEU A 376 12.89 -17.39 3.77
CA LEU A 376 11.70 -17.74 2.98
C LEU A 376 11.74 -19.20 2.52
N GLY A 377 12.91 -19.71 2.14
CA GLY A 377 13.07 -21.11 1.76
C GLY A 377 12.79 -22.06 2.93
N ARG A 378 13.26 -21.73 4.14
CA ARG A 378 12.91 -22.45 5.38
C ARG A 378 11.40 -22.43 5.63
N VAL A 379 10.73 -21.29 5.43
CA VAL A 379 9.27 -21.18 5.61
C VAL A 379 8.56 -22.13 4.65
N ALA A 380 8.94 -22.19 3.36
CA ALA A 380 8.34 -23.13 2.41
C ALA A 380 8.60 -24.60 2.77
N MET A 381 9.83 -24.94 3.16
CA MET A 381 10.17 -26.30 3.59
C MET A 381 9.32 -26.75 4.79
N ARG A 382 9.05 -25.84 5.72
CA ARG A 382 8.24 -26.11 6.93
C ARG A 382 6.74 -26.17 6.63
N ALA A 383 6.24 -25.36 5.70
CA ALA A 383 4.84 -25.38 5.30
C ALA A 383 4.38 -26.79 4.87
N ARG A 384 5.24 -27.53 4.14
CA ARG A 384 4.95 -28.91 3.70
C ARG A 384 4.76 -29.92 4.84
N LEU A 385 5.43 -29.73 5.99
CA LEU A 385 5.61 -30.79 7.01
C LEU A 385 5.01 -30.45 8.38
N GLN A 386 4.95 -29.18 8.76
CA GLN A 386 4.67 -28.75 10.14
C GLN A 386 3.42 -27.87 10.26
N ARG A 387 2.75 -27.53 9.15
CA ARG A 387 1.61 -26.60 9.12
C ARG A 387 0.52 -27.08 8.16
N PRO A 388 -0.32 -28.06 8.54
CA PRO A 388 -1.28 -28.67 7.61
C PRO A 388 -2.38 -27.74 7.06
N ASP A 389 -2.50 -26.47 7.46
CA ASP A 389 -3.59 -25.56 7.01
C ASP A 389 -3.18 -24.07 6.83
N GLU A 390 -1.89 -23.76 6.74
CA GLU A 390 -1.45 -22.45 7.22
C GLU A 390 -0.30 -21.85 6.37
N PHE A 391 -0.63 -20.87 5.50
CA PHE A 391 0.25 -20.04 4.63
C PHE A 391 0.80 -20.69 3.33
N ASP A 392 -0.07 -21.30 2.51
CA ASP A 392 0.30 -21.88 1.19
C ASP A 392 0.95 -20.89 0.21
N THR A 393 0.69 -19.59 0.37
CA THR A 393 1.25 -18.53 -0.49
C THR A 393 2.78 -18.53 -0.52
N ILE A 394 3.46 -19.11 0.47
CA ILE A 394 4.93 -19.22 0.44
C ILE A 394 5.43 -20.02 -0.77
N PHE A 395 4.69 -21.03 -1.24
CA PHE A 395 5.09 -21.80 -2.41
C PHE A 395 5.03 -20.95 -3.70
N ASP A 396 4.03 -20.09 -3.82
CA ASP A 396 3.89 -19.15 -4.94
C ASP A 396 4.97 -18.04 -4.91
N ILE A 397 5.36 -17.61 -3.70
CA ILE A 397 6.44 -16.64 -3.49
C ILE A 397 7.77 -17.26 -3.93
N ASP A 398 8.11 -18.42 -3.38
CA ASP A 398 9.39 -19.06 -3.65
C ASP A 398 9.50 -19.51 -5.10
N ARG A 399 8.40 -19.91 -5.74
CA ARG A 399 8.38 -20.25 -7.18
C ARG A 399 8.83 -19.08 -8.06
N GLN A 400 8.65 -17.85 -7.61
CA GLN A 400 9.13 -16.64 -8.29
C GLN A 400 10.56 -16.25 -7.92
N LEU A 401 11.08 -16.74 -6.80
CA LEU A 401 12.44 -16.46 -6.33
C LEU A 401 13.45 -17.53 -6.74
N VAL A 402 13.00 -18.76 -6.98
CA VAL A 402 13.82 -19.89 -7.41
C VAL A 402 13.22 -20.60 -8.62
N SER A 403 14.06 -21.26 -9.42
CA SER A 403 13.60 -21.95 -10.63
C SER A 403 12.79 -23.21 -10.34
N GLU A 404 13.00 -23.86 -9.20
CA GLU A 404 12.35 -25.09 -8.74
C GLU A 404 12.27 -25.15 -7.20
N LEU A 405 11.17 -25.69 -6.66
CA LEU A 405 10.96 -25.81 -5.21
C LEU A 405 11.70 -27.02 -4.61
N THR A 406 13.00 -27.12 -4.85
CA THR A 406 13.86 -28.17 -4.27
C THR A 406 14.50 -27.69 -2.96
N THR A 407 14.75 -28.60 -2.02
CA THR A 407 15.44 -28.29 -0.75
C THR A 407 16.76 -27.54 -0.97
N THR A 408 17.51 -27.89 -2.01
CA THR A 408 18.78 -27.24 -2.37
C THR A 408 18.56 -25.77 -2.74
N GLN A 409 17.59 -25.49 -3.63
CA GLN A 409 17.34 -24.11 -4.07
C GLN A 409 16.74 -23.25 -2.96
N LEU A 410 15.84 -23.81 -2.15
CA LEU A 410 15.28 -23.11 -0.98
C LEU A 410 16.35 -22.80 0.07
N THR A 411 17.28 -23.73 0.31
CA THR A 411 18.42 -23.49 1.21
C THR A 411 19.37 -22.43 0.64
N GLN A 412 19.57 -22.43 -0.68
CA GLN A 412 20.39 -21.43 -1.36
C GLN A 412 19.77 -20.03 -1.28
N LEU A 413 18.44 -19.92 -1.45
CA LEU A 413 17.70 -18.66 -1.29
C LEU A 413 17.96 -18.03 0.09
N ASP A 414 17.86 -18.82 1.16
CA ASP A 414 18.15 -18.33 2.50
C ASP A 414 19.64 -17.98 2.67
N THR A 415 20.54 -18.77 2.08
CA THR A 415 21.99 -18.51 2.14
C THR A 415 22.36 -17.20 1.46
N ASP A 416 21.76 -16.91 0.31
CA ASP A 416 21.99 -15.67 -0.44
C ASP A 416 21.50 -14.45 0.33
N PHE A 417 20.36 -14.56 1.01
CA PHE A 417 19.89 -13.52 1.93
C PHE A 417 20.94 -13.20 3.01
N TRP A 418 21.45 -14.21 3.71
CA TRP A 418 22.42 -13.97 4.80
C TRP A 418 23.79 -13.52 4.30
N LYS A 419 24.23 -13.99 3.13
CA LYS A 419 25.43 -13.51 2.46
C LYS A 419 25.32 -12.04 2.09
N LEU A 420 24.16 -11.61 1.59
CA LEU A 420 23.86 -10.21 1.34
C LEU A 420 23.87 -9.40 2.65
N MET A 421 23.29 -9.94 3.73
CA MET A 421 23.28 -9.27 5.03
C MET A 421 24.69 -9.04 5.59
N ASP A 422 25.59 -10.03 5.46
CA ASP A 422 27.00 -9.94 5.89
C ASP A 422 27.80 -8.83 5.19
N GLN A 423 27.34 -8.32 4.04
CA GLN A 423 28.04 -7.28 3.28
C GLN A 423 27.72 -5.85 3.74
N ASN A 424 26.75 -5.66 4.64
CA ASN A 424 26.32 -4.33 5.06
C ASN A 424 27.14 -3.81 6.23
N ASN A 425 27.40 -2.49 6.23
CA ASN A 425 27.94 -1.81 7.41
C ASN A 425 26.81 -1.40 8.36
N LEU A 426 26.76 -2.04 9.53
CA LEU A 426 25.72 -1.85 10.54
C LEU A 426 26.25 -1.25 11.86
N THR A 427 27.47 -0.73 11.88
CA THR A 427 28.12 -0.19 13.10
C THR A 427 27.38 1.00 13.72
N ASN A 428 26.42 1.60 13.00
CA ASN A 428 25.59 2.70 13.48
C ASN A 428 24.09 2.37 13.52
N THR A 429 23.72 1.10 13.30
CA THR A 429 22.33 0.62 13.21
C THR A 429 21.95 -0.15 14.47
N ARG A 430 20.77 0.11 15.03
CA ARG A 430 20.26 -0.60 16.22
C ARG A 430 19.18 -1.59 15.81
N PHE A 431 19.16 -2.76 16.44
CA PHE A 431 18.13 -3.77 16.22
C PHE A 431 17.26 -3.92 17.46
N TYR A 432 15.94 -3.91 17.24
CA TYR A 432 14.92 -4.24 18.21
C TYR A 432 14.06 -5.37 17.64
N VAL A 433 14.17 -6.57 18.23
CA VAL A 433 13.60 -7.81 17.68
C VAL A 433 12.69 -8.51 18.69
N GLY A 434 11.39 -8.36 18.53
CA GLY A 434 10.39 -9.18 19.23
C GLY A 434 10.14 -10.45 18.43
N TYR A 435 10.19 -11.63 19.05
CA TYR A 435 10.02 -12.89 18.31
C TYR A 435 9.24 -13.93 19.10
N MET A 436 8.67 -14.90 18.39
CA MET A 436 8.00 -16.06 18.98
C MET A 436 9.04 -17.16 19.23
N ALA A 437 9.10 -17.68 20.46
CA ALA A 437 10.08 -18.68 20.87
C ALA A 437 9.84 -20.05 20.19
N ASN A 438 8.60 -20.32 19.81
CA ASN A 438 8.18 -21.53 19.11
C ASN A 438 7.62 -21.18 17.72
N ASP A 439 8.22 -20.19 17.05
CA ASP A 439 7.79 -19.72 15.73
C ASP A 439 7.72 -20.89 14.74
N ASP A 440 6.53 -21.15 14.23
CA ASP A 440 6.27 -22.25 13.32
C ASP A 440 6.56 -21.90 11.85
N TYR A 441 6.76 -20.62 11.52
CA TYR A 441 7.16 -20.15 10.20
C TYR A 441 8.68 -20.14 10.06
N ASP A 442 9.39 -19.29 10.82
CA ASP A 442 10.84 -19.09 10.70
C ASP A 442 11.53 -19.23 12.06
N ASP A 443 11.74 -20.49 12.45
CA ASP A 443 12.46 -20.88 13.66
C ASP A 443 13.95 -20.51 13.64
N LEU A 444 14.49 -20.11 12.47
CA LEU A 444 15.91 -19.81 12.29
C LEU A 444 16.21 -18.30 12.25
N ALA A 445 15.20 -17.44 12.16
CA ALA A 445 15.40 -16.00 12.01
C ALA A 445 16.34 -15.41 13.08
N VAL A 446 15.96 -15.50 14.35
CA VAL A 446 16.75 -14.91 15.46
C VAL A 446 18.10 -15.61 15.67
N PRO A 447 18.19 -16.96 15.66
CA PRO A 447 19.49 -17.64 15.69
C PRO A 447 20.44 -17.17 14.60
N ARG A 448 19.98 -17.02 13.35
CA ARG A 448 20.82 -16.55 12.24
C ARG A 448 21.16 -15.06 12.35
N MET A 449 20.25 -14.21 12.83
CA MET A 449 20.58 -12.82 13.15
C MET A 449 21.72 -12.73 14.17
N LYS A 450 21.70 -13.54 15.23
CA LYS A 450 22.76 -13.56 16.27
C LYS A 450 24.11 -14.07 15.74
N ALA A 451 24.10 -14.95 14.73
CA ALA A 451 25.30 -15.52 14.13
C ALA A 451 25.86 -14.68 12.97
N ASN A 452 25.08 -13.76 12.40
CA ASN A 452 25.48 -12.92 11.28
C ASN A 452 26.58 -11.92 11.68
N LYS A 453 27.65 -11.82 10.87
CA LYS A 453 28.86 -11.08 11.25
C LYS A 453 28.63 -9.58 11.31
N ALA A 454 27.85 -9.04 10.37
CA ALA A 454 27.51 -7.62 10.36
C ALA A 454 26.61 -7.24 11.54
N ILE A 455 25.63 -8.09 11.88
CA ILE A 455 24.75 -7.85 13.03
C ILE A 455 25.51 -7.95 14.36
N GLN A 456 26.53 -8.80 14.48
CA GLN A 456 27.37 -8.85 15.68
C GLN A 456 28.15 -7.54 15.96
N GLN A 457 28.32 -6.69 14.94
CA GLN A 457 29.00 -5.40 15.06
C GLN A 457 28.05 -4.22 15.36
N VAL A 458 26.76 -4.49 15.52
CA VAL A 458 25.79 -3.43 15.80
C VAL A 458 25.99 -2.87 17.21
N PRO A 459 25.80 -1.56 17.42
CA PRO A 459 25.93 -0.94 18.73
C PRO A 459 24.87 -1.40 19.74
N LEU A 460 23.73 -1.91 19.26
CA LEU A 460 22.65 -2.41 20.11
C LEU A 460 21.82 -3.47 19.39
N PHE A 461 21.69 -4.65 20.01
CA PHE A 461 20.82 -5.73 19.57
C PHE A 461 19.91 -6.18 20.72
N VAL A 462 18.74 -5.53 20.84
CA VAL A 462 17.72 -5.93 21.83
C VAL A 462 16.81 -6.97 21.21
N ASN A 463 16.71 -8.14 21.83
CA ASN A 463 15.76 -9.18 21.42
C ASN A 463 14.94 -9.67 22.62
N LYS A 464 13.66 -9.96 22.39
CA LYS A 464 12.75 -10.53 23.40
C LYS A 464 11.89 -11.63 22.78
N GLY A 465 12.00 -12.83 23.35
CA GLY A 465 11.18 -13.98 22.99
C GLY A 465 9.85 -14.01 23.76
N PHE A 466 8.79 -14.42 23.08
CA PHE A 466 7.44 -14.64 23.62
C PHE A 466 7.03 -16.09 23.36
N PRO A 467 6.36 -16.79 24.28
CA PRO A 467 6.01 -18.20 24.11
C PRO A 467 4.95 -18.39 23.01
N GLY A 468 4.95 -19.57 22.38
CA GLY A 468 3.94 -19.96 21.40
C GLY A 468 4.38 -19.81 19.95
N ARG A 469 3.49 -20.23 19.04
CA ARG A 469 3.62 -20.16 17.59
C ARG A 469 3.46 -18.74 17.08
N HIS A 470 3.66 -18.52 15.79
CA HIS A 470 3.79 -17.20 15.18
C HIS A 470 2.65 -16.23 15.53
N ASN A 471 1.43 -16.73 15.74
CA ASN A 471 0.25 -15.91 16.03
C ASN A 471 -0.33 -16.05 17.44
N ASP A 472 0.34 -16.77 18.34
CA ASP A 472 -0.23 -17.13 19.64
C ASP A 472 -0.20 -15.98 20.67
N ASP A 473 0.93 -15.26 20.85
CA ASP A 473 1.05 -14.17 21.85
C ASP A 473 1.02 -12.77 21.20
N PRO A 474 -0.04 -11.97 21.40
CA PRO A 474 -0.11 -10.61 20.87
C PRO A 474 0.85 -9.63 21.57
N SER A 475 1.44 -9.99 22.72
CA SER A 475 2.33 -9.14 23.52
C SER A 475 3.59 -8.73 22.77
N VAL A 476 4.01 -9.52 21.79
CA VAL A 476 5.13 -9.17 20.90
C VAL A 476 4.85 -7.88 20.10
N VAL A 477 3.59 -7.62 19.73
CA VAL A 477 3.17 -6.39 19.03
C VAL A 477 3.19 -5.21 19.99
N TYR A 478 2.71 -5.37 21.23
CA TYR A 478 2.80 -4.32 22.24
C TYR A 478 4.26 -3.96 22.56
N TRP A 479 5.13 -4.96 22.60
CA TRP A 479 6.57 -4.74 22.76
C TRP A 479 7.16 -3.93 21.60
N PHE A 480 6.84 -4.28 20.34
CA PHE A 480 7.22 -3.50 19.16
C PHE A 480 6.76 -2.04 19.25
N VAL A 481 5.52 -1.79 19.67
CA VAL A 481 4.99 -0.43 19.86
C VAL A 481 5.75 0.30 20.97
N SER A 482 6.11 -0.37 22.06
CA SER A 482 6.91 0.22 23.14
C SER A 482 8.31 0.66 22.65
N ARG A 483 8.91 -0.08 21.71
CA ARG A 483 10.21 0.28 21.13
C ARG A 483 10.12 1.53 20.25
N LEU A 484 8.99 1.75 19.59
CA LEU A 484 8.78 3.02 18.86
C LEU A 484 8.84 4.22 19.80
N ALA A 485 8.27 4.12 21.00
CA ALA A 485 8.33 5.19 21.99
C ALA A 485 9.77 5.44 22.47
N GLU A 486 10.53 4.37 22.77
CA GLU A 486 11.94 4.45 23.14
C GLU A 486 12.79 5.10 22.03
N ILE A 487 12.59 4.68 20.78
CA ILE A 487 13.29 5.25 19.62
C ILE A 487 12.94 6.74 19.46
N ASN A 488 11.66 7.10 19.59
CA ASN A 488 11.22 8.48 19.49
C ASN A 488 11.82 9.39 20.58
N GLN A 489 11.96 8.88 21.81
CA GLN A 489 12.63 9.60 22.89
C GLN A 489 14.08 9.93 22.54
N ALA A 490 14.79 9.04 21.83
CA ALA A 490 16.16 9.31 21.36
C ALA A 490 16.25 10.48 20.35
N PHE A 491 15.14 10.87 19.72
CA PHE A 491 15.02 12.05 18.85
C PHE A 491 14.37 13.25 19.55
N GLY A 492 14.28 13.25 20.88
CA GLY A 492 13.69 14.34 21.66
C GLY A 492 12.19 14.47 21.48
N ARG A 493 11.49 13.34 21.29
CA ARG A 493 10.02 13.25 21.15
C ARG A 493 9.35 12.57 22.34
N GLY A 494 9.80 12.88 23.56
CA GLY A 494 9.06 12.49 24.78
C GLY A 494 7.67 13.11 24.84
N ASP A 495 6.79 12.55 25.67
CA ASP A 495 5.36 12.84 25.79
C ASP A 495 4.97 14.33 25.71
#